data_AF-A0A959JC23-F1
#
_entry.id   AF-A0A959JC23-F1
#
_cell.length_a   1.000
_cell.length_b   1.000
_cell.length_c   1.000
_cell.angle_alpha   90.00
_cell.angle_beta   90.00
_cell.angle_gamma   90.00
#
_symmetry.space_group_name_H-M   'P 1'
#
loop_
_entity.id
_entity.type
_entity.pdbx_description
1 polymer ?
#
loop_
_entity_poly.entity_id
_entity_poly.type
_entity_poly.pdbx_seq_one_letter_code
_entity_poly.pdbx_strand_id
1 'polypeptide(L)'
;YVKSLVGFKPKVSLFILNPEHWKKYATFPVYGMPHYPDSERLIIASEDNDFWKSFIPPMDQLPMDLANKIRKAYTTAEGTLSMMAFFDLLALHELGHGFHEQGGLTMQRLWMQELFCNIMLHTYTAEKEPANLPALEVFPEMVVAGGTSGYAFTSLADFENRYDQMDPKNYGWYQCRLHVAGKHIYNAGGEKTLVVLWKGLKERKEIMTDEQLITFLKKKVSEEVAKVITDW
;
A
#
# COMPACT_ATOMS: atom_id res chain seq x y z
N TYR A 1 15.88 -3.79 -6.86
CA TYR A 1 15.84 -4.88 -5.88
C TYR A 1 14.76 -5.91 -6.21
N VAL A 2 13.46 -5.61 -6.16
CA VAL A 2 12.39 -6.60 -6.44
C VAL A 2 12.59 -7.39 -7.74
N LYS A 3 13.08 -6.75 -8.81
CA LYS A 3 13.48 -7.41 -10.07
C LYS A 3 14.35 -8.67 -9.85
N SER A 4 15.36 -8.60 -8.98
CA SER A 4 16.24 -9.74 -8.73
C SER A 4 15.56 -10.86 -7.94
N LEU A 5 14.52 -10.55 -7.16
CA LEU A 5 13.77 -11.53 -6.39
C LEU A 5 12.82 -12.34 -7.26
N VAL A 6 12.12 -11.66 -8.19
CA VAL A 6 11.03 -12.28 -8.97
C VAL A 6 11.36 -12.51 -10.44
N GLY A 7 12.53 -12.05 -10.90
CA GLY A 7 12.99 -12.23 -12.28
C GLY A 7 12.19 -11.41 -13.30
N PHE A 8 11.48 -10.38 -12.87
CA PHE A 8 10.61 -9.56 -13.71
C PHE A 8 10.84 -8.06 -13.45
N LYS A 9 10.70 -7.22 -14.48
CA LYS A 9 10.74 -5.77 -14.36
C LYS A 9 9.61 -5.20 -15.20
N PRO A 10 8.68 -4.43 -14.61
CA PRO A 10 7.67 -3.74 -15.41
C PRO A 10 8.31 -2.63 -16.25
N LYS A 11 7.70 -2.34 -17.39
CA LYS A 11 8.00 -1.18 -18.22
C LYS A 11 7.19 -0.01 -17.69
N VAL A 12 7.85 0.86 -16.94
CA VAL A 12 7.25 2.03 -16.31
C VAL A 12 8.10 3.26 -16.60
N SER A 13 7.44 4.34 -17.01
CA SER A 13 7.98 5.69 -17.13
C SER A 13 7.48 6.51 -15.95
N LEU A 14 8.41 7.08 -15.19
CA LEU A 14 8.08 7.91 -14.03
C LEU A 14 7.91 9.38 -14.47
N PHE A 15 6.77 9.96 -14.11
CA PHE A 15 6.42 11.35 -14.35
C PHE A 15 6.38 12.07 -12.99
N ILE A 16 7.42 12.84 -12.71
CA ILE A 16 7.51 13.67 -11.50
C ILE A 16 7.04 15.07 -11.88
N LEU A 17 5.87 15.46 -11.39
CA LEU A 17 5.15 16.63 -11.88
C LEU A 17 5.01 17.68 -10.80
N ASN A 18 5.25 18.93 -11.17
CA ASN A 18 4.85 20.10 -10.39
C ASN A 18 3.34 20.40 -10.59
N PRO A 19 2.74 21.32 -9.83
CA PRO A 19 1.31 21.63 -9.92
C PRO A 19 0.86 22.11 -11.31
N GLU A 20 1.72 22.86 -12.01
CA GLU A 20 1.42 23.39 -13.35
C GLU A 20 1.26 22.27 -14.39
N HIS A 21 2.09 21.22 -14.30
CA HIS A 21 2.03 20.08 -15.22
C HIS A 21 1.01 19.03 -14.81
N TRP A 22 0.58 18.99 -13.54
CA TRP A 22 -0.36 17.97 -13.04
C TRP A 22 -1.63 17.89 -13.88
N LYS A 23 -2.31 19.02 -14.10
CA LYS A 23 -3.57 19.07 -14.87
C LYS A 23 -3.45 18.58 -16.32
N LYS A 24 -2.22 18.58 -16.87
CA LYS A 24 -1.96 18.15 -18.24
C LYS A 24 -1.76 16.64 -18.36
N TYR A 25 -1.17 16.00 -17.35
CA TYR A 25 -0.72 14.61 -17.45
C TYR A 25 -1.44 13.66 -16.49
N ALA A 26 -1.88 14.14 -15.32
CA ALA A 26 -2.56 13.36 -14.30
C ALA A 26 -4.04 13.15 -14.64
N THR A 27 -4.57 11.99 -14.26
CA THR A 27 -6.01 11.68 -14.33
C THR A 27 -6.70 11.90 -12.98
N PHE A 28 -5.94 11.93 -11.88
CA PHE A 28 -6.47 12.24 -10.56
C PHE A 28 -6.54 13.76 -10.33
N PRO A 29 -7.68 14.33 -9.89
CA PRO A 29 -7.85 15.77 -9.79
C PRO A 29 -7.07 16.42 -8.64
N VAL A 30 -6.73 15.65 -7.60
CA VAL A 30 -6.00 16.15 -6.43
C VAL A 30 -4.50 16.02 -6.65
N TYR A 31 -3.77 17.14 -6.56
CA TYR A 31 -2.31 17.14 -6.62
C TYR A 31 -1.73 16.40 -5.41
N GLY A 32 -0.89 15.41 -5.65
CA GLY A 32 -0.20 14.66 -4.60
C GLY A 32 -0.50 13.16 -4.55
N MET A 33 -1.59 12.67 -5.14
CA MET A 33 -1.89 11.23 -5.13
C MET A 33 -1.08 10.49 -6.22
N PRO A 34 -0.16 9.57 -5.86
CA PRO A 34 0.50 8.72 -6.86
C PRO A 34 -0.52 7.86 -7.59
N HIS A 35 -0.42 7.74 -8.92
CA HIS A 35 -1.33 6.88 -9.69
C HIS A 35 -0.79 6.58 -11.09
N TYR A 36 -1.37 5.54 -11.69
CA TYR A 36 -1.23 5.21 -13.10
C TYR A 36 -2.41 5.78 -13.92
N PRO A 37 -2.20 6.73 -14.84
CA PRO A 37 -3.20 7.07 -15.86
C PRO A 37 -3.37 5.97 -16.94
N ASP A 38 -2.39 5.07 -17.09
CA ASP A 38 -2.36 3.93 -17.99
C ASP A 38 -1.36 2.88 -17.49
N SER A 39 -1.16 1.76 -18.19
CA SER A 39 -0.32 0.67 -17.70
C SER A 39 1.19 0.94 -17.66
N GLU A 40 1.70 2.06 -18.20
CA GLU A 40 3.14 2.33 -18.33
C GLU A 40 3.59 3.63 -17.69
N ARG A 41 2.71 4.57 -17.35
CA ARG A 41 3.11 5.85 -16.75
C ARG A 41 2.74 5.88 -15.27
N LEU A 42 3.71 6.08 -14.40
CA LEU A 42 3.48 6.36 -12.98
C LEU A 42 3.64 7.86 -12.74
N ILE A 43 2.60 8.51 -12.23
CA ILE A 43 2.60 9.94 -11.92
C ILE A 43 2.79 10.14 -10.42
N ILE A 44 3.71 11.02 -10.05
CA ILE A 44 3.96 11.46 -8.67
C ILE A 44 4.12 12.98 -8.61
N ALA A 45 3.81 13.58 -7.47
CA ALA A 45 4.05 15.00 -7.24
C ALA A 45 5.54 15.27 -6.99
N SER A 46 6.02 16.44 -7.40
CA SER A 46 7.42 16.84 -7.24
C SER A 46 7.71 17.58 -5.93
N GLU A 47 6.67 18.00 -5.21
CA GLU A 47 6.78 18.85 -4.03
C GLU A 47 5.62 18.62 -3.05
N ASP A 48 5.87 18.99 -1.80
CA ASP A 48 4.91 18.95 -0.71
C ASP A 48 3.65 19.77 -1.02
N ASN A 49 2.50 19.37 -0.46
CA ASN A 49 1.21 19.92 -0.83
C ASN A 49 0.17 19.81 0.28
N ASP A 50 -0.93 20.56 0.13
CA ASP A 50 -2.01 20.62 1.13
C ASP A 50 -2.72 19.28 1.31
N PHE A 51 -2.79 18.46 0.26
CA PHE A 51 -3.39 17.13 0.36
C PHE A 51 -2.59 16.25 1.33
N TRP A 52 -1.27 16.17 1.19
CA TRP A 52 -0.43 15.41 2.12
C TRP A 52 -0.49 15.96 3.55
N LYS A 53 -0.44 17.29 3.72
CA LYS A 53 -0.56 17.92 5.03
C LYS A 53 -1.90 17.64 5.72
N SER A 54 -2.97 17.47 4.95
CA SER A 54 -4.31 17.20 5.49
C SER A 54 -4.45 15.87 6.23
N PHE A 55 -3.51 14.93 6.03
CA PHE A 55 -3.49 13.66 6.75
C PHE A 55 -2.81 13.73 8.13
N ILE A 56 -2.16 14.85 8.46
CA ILE A 56 -1.60 15.06 9.80
C ILE A 56 -2.77 15.28 10.78
N PRO A 57 -2.95 14.42 11.79
CA PRO A 57 -4.00 14.58 12.78
C PRO A 57 -3.74 15.78 13.71
N PRO A 58 -4.76 16.29 14.42
CA PRO A 58 -4.59 17.29 15.47
C PRO A 58 -3.66 16.77 16.58
N MET A 59 -2.41 17.23 16.57
CA MET A 59 -1.31 16.69 17.39
C MET A 59 -1.51 16.87 18.90
N ASP A 60 -2.30 17.86 19.29
CA ASP A 60 -2.69 18.20 20.66
C ASP A 60 -3.77 17.27 21.23
N GLN A 61 -4.47 16.52 20.37
CA GLN A 61 -5.53 15.57 20.75
C GLN A 61 -5.03 14.13 20.85
N LEU A 62 -3.76 13.88 20.53
CA LEU A 62 -3.19 12.54 20.52
C LEU A 62 -2.48 12.20 21.84
N PRO A 63 -2.43 10.91 22.21
CA PRO A 63 -1.51 10.43 23.23
C PRO A 63 -0.07 10.86 22.91
N MET A 64 0.67 11.28 23.93
CA MET A 64 2.01 11.86 23.77
C MET A 64 2.96 10.96 22.98
N ASP A 65 2.91 9.64 23.23
CA ASP A 65 3.75 8.66 22.52
C ASP A 65 3.45 8.60 21.02
N LEU A 66 2.17 8.64 20.65
CA LEU A 66 1.75 8.64 19.25
C LEU A 66 2.12 9.97 18.57
N ALA A 67 1.89 11.10 19.25
CA ALA A 67 2.30 12.41 18.74
C ALA A 67 3.82 12.46 18.48
N ASN A 68 4.63 11.86 19.37
CA ASN A 68 6.08 11.79 19.19
C ASN A 68 6.49 10.89 18.02
N LYS A 69 5.80 9.76 17.81
CA LYS A 69 6.03 8.89 16.63
C LYS A 69 5.74 9.64 15.33
N ILE A 70 4.62 10.36 15.26
CA ILE A 70 4.23 11.16 14.08
C ILE A 70 5.25 12.27 13.83
N ARG A 71 5.65 13.04 14.85
CA ARG A 71 6.70 14.06 14.69
C ARG A 71 7.99 13.46 14.16
N LYS A 72 8.43 12.34 14.73
CA LYS A 72 9.66 11.67 14.29
C LYS A 72 9.57 11.19 12.83
N ALA A 73 8.41 10.72 12.39
CA ALA A 73 8.21 10.18 11.05
C ALA A 73 7.99 11.27 9.97
N TYR A 74 7.37 12.39 10.34
CA TYR A 74 6.78 13.32 9.36
C TYR A 74 7.20 14.79 9.53
N THR A 75 8.22 15.08 10.34
CA THR A 75 8.82 16.42 10.37
C THR A 75 9.68 16.62 9.12
N THR A 76 9.39 17.66 8.35
CA THR A 76 10.14 18.03 7.14
C THR A 76 11.47 18.69 7.50
N ALA A 77 12.34 18.90 6.51
CA ALA A 77 13.63 19.58 6.71
C ALA A 77 13.45 21.03 7.22
N GLU A 78 12.31 21.66 6.90
CA GLU A 78 11.91 23.00 7.31
C GLU A 78 11.28 23.03 8.72
N GLY A 79 11.16 21.88 9.38
CA GLY A 79 10.59 21.77 10.72
C GLY A 79 9.06 21.78 10.77
N THR A 80 8.38 21.63 9.64
CA THR A 80 6.91 21.53 9.54
C THR A 80 6.46 20.07 9.52
N LEU A 81 5.16 19.78 9.66
CA LEU A 81 4.63 18.42 9.54
C LEU A 81 3.97 18.20 8.18
N SER A 82 4.35 17.12 7.50
CA SER A 82 3.70 16.65 6.28
C SER A 82 3.83 15.14 6.13
N MET A 83 2.79 14.51 5.59
CA MET A 83 2.81 13.09 5.21
C MET A 83 3.59 12.82 3.92
N MET A 84 4.31 13.80 3.36
CA MET A 84 5.15 13.64 2.16
C MET A 84 5.97 12.35 2.18
N ALA A 85 6.68 12.06 3.28
CA ALA A 85 7.49 10.85 3.39
C ALA A 85 6.69 9.53 3.24
N PHE A 86 5.42 9.50 3.66
CA PHE A 86 4.54 8.35 3.42
C PHE A 86 4.09 8.29 1.97
N PHE A 87 3.69 9.43 1.37
CA PHE A 87 3.23 9.47 -0.02
C PHE A 87 4.34 9.22 -1.04
N ASP A 88 5.58 9.60 -0.74
CA ASP A 88 6.76 9.22 -1.53
C ASP A 88 6.94 7.69 -1.56
N LEU A 89 6.73 7.02 -0.43
CA LEU A 89 6.75 5.56 -0.37
C LEU A 89 5.53 4.94 -1.07
N LEU A 90 4.38 5.61 -1.05
CA LEU A 90 3.20 5.16 -1.78
C LEU A 90 3.44 5.09 -3.29
N ALA A 91 4.37 5.87 -3.86
CA ALA A 91 4.81 5.67 -5.25
C ALA A 91 5.40 4.27 -5.51
N LEU A 92 6.03 3.66 -4.51
CA LEU A 92 6.54 2.29 -4.61
C LEU A 92 5.43 1.24 -4.46
N HIS A 93 4.37 1.55 -3.70
CA HIS A 93 3.13 0.75 -3.70
C HIS A 93 2.55 0.72 -5.11
N GLU A 94 2.38 1.89 -5.75
CA GLU A 94 1.89 1.99 -7.12
C GLU A 94 2.78 1.18 -8.08
N LEU A 95 4.11 1.26 -7.95
CA LEU A 95 5.00 0.44 -8.77
C LEU A 95 4.71 -1.07 -8.64
N GLY A 96 4.22 -1.52 -7.48
CA GLY A 96 3.70 -2.87 -7.26
C GLY A 96 2.57 -3.27 -8.22
N HIS A 97 1.70 -2.33 -8.60
CA HIS A 97 0.67 -2.56 -9.62
C HIS A 97 1.27 -2.93 -10.97
N GLY A 98 2.26 -2.15 -11.42
CA GLY A 98 3.00 -2.46 -12.64
C GLY A 98 3.63 -3.86 -12.61
N PHE A 99 4.12 -4.32 -11.45
CA PHE A 99 4.67 -5.67 -11.30
C PHE A 99 3.62 -6.76 -11.51
N HIS A 100 2.46 -6.68 -10.87
CA HIS A 100 1.49 -7.77 -10.95
C HIS A 100 0.72 -7.76 -12.28
N GLU A 101 0.34 -6.59 -12.78
CA GLU A 101 -0.41 -6.44 -14.03
C GLU A 101 0.44 -6.88 -15.23
N GLN A 102 1.62 -6.28 -15.39
CA GLN A 102 2.50 -6.60 -16.51
C GLN A 102 3.22 -7.95 -16.32
N GLY A 103 3.33 -8.42 -15.07
CA GLY A 103 3.89 -9.73 -14.72
C GLY A 103 2.97 -10.90 -15.04
N GLY A 104 1.71 -10.60 -15.37
CA GLY A 104 0.66 -11.56 -15.69
C GLY A 104 0.23 -12.37 -14.48
N LEU A 105 0.20 -11.78 -13.28
CA LEU A 105 -0.32 -12.44 -12.09
C LEU A 105 -1.85 -12.45 -12.14
N THR A 106 -2.45 -13.47 -11.52
CA THR A 106 -3.89 -13.49 -11.26
C THR A 106 -4.09 -13.25 -9.78
N MET A 107 -4.45 -12.03 -9.40
CA MET A 107 -4.50 -11.59 -7.98
C MET A 107 -5.60 -12.23 -7.15
N GLN A 108 -6.47 -13.06 -7.74
CA GLN A 108 -7.57 -13.78 -7.09
C GLN A 108 -8.69 -12.90 -6.52
N ARG A 109 -8.38 -11.74 -5.94
CA ARG A 109 -9.31 -10.76 -5.34
C ARG A 109 -8.77 -9.33 -5.50
N LEU A 110 -9.65 -8.33 -5.45
CA LEU A 110 -9.27 -6.91 -5.49
C LEU A 110 -8.56 -6.45 -4.22
N TRP A 111 -8.87 -6.99 -3.04
CA TRP A 111 -8.06 -6.66 -1.85
C TRP A 111 -6.66 -7.27 -1.91
N MET A 112 -6.47 -8.35 -2.67
CA MET A 112 -5.18 -9.04 -2.76
C MET A 112 -4.21 -8.32 -3.70
N GLN A 113 -4.68 -7.58 -4.71
CA GLN A 113 -3.80 -6.69 -5.48
C GLN A 113 -3.16 -5.62 -4.57
N GLU A 114 -3.98 -4.97 -3.75
CA GLU A 114 -3.53 -3.96 -2.79
C GLU A 114 -2.60 -4.56 -1.73
N LEU A 115 -2.95 -5.74 -1.19
CA LEU A 115 -2.11 -6.45 -0.24
C LEU A 115 -0.75 -6.78 -0.84
N PHE A 116 -0.70 -7.26 -2.08
CA PHE A 116 0.55 -7.59 -2.75
C PHE A 116 1.45 -6.36 -2.90
N CYS A 117 0.88 -5.23 -3.32
CA CYS A 117 1.60 -3.95 -3.41
C CYS A 117 2.15 -3.54 -2.05
N ASN A 118 1.36 -3.69 -0.97
CA ASN A 118 1.79 -3.42 0.40
C ASN A 118 2.89 -4.37 0.90
N ILE A 119 2.83 -5.66 0.59
CA ILE A 119 3.90 -6.63 0.90
C ILE A 119 5.18 -6.23 0.15
N MET A 120 5.08 -5.87 -1.13
CA MET A 120 6.23 -5.46 -1.94
C MET A 120 6.88 -4.19 -1.42
N LEU A 121 6.08 -3.15 -1.14
CA LEU A 121 6.54 -1.89 -0.57
C LEU A 121 7.23 -2.12 0.77
N HIS A 122 6.59 -2.87 1.68
CA HIS A 122 7.17 -3.15 2.98
C HIS A 122 8.48 -3.94 2.88
N THR A 123 8.51 -4.97 2.01
CA THR A 123 9.72 -5.75 1.75
C THR A 123 10.86 -4.87 1.23
N TYR A 124 10.61 -4.02 0.23
CA TYR A 124 11.63 -3.12 -0.29
C TYR A 124 12.14 -2.15 0.80
N THR A 125 11.21 -1.53 1.53
CA THR A 125 11.54 -0.52 2.54
C THR A 125 12.39 -1.16 3.64
N ALA A 126 11.99 -2.30 4.18
CA ALA A 126 12.75 -2.98 5.23
C ALA A 126 14.15 -3.43 4.76
N GLU A 127 14.29 -3.86 3.51
CA GLU A 127 15.52 -4.47 2.98
C GLU A 127 16.50 -3.47 2.37
N LYS A 128 16.03 -2.28 1.98
CA LYS A 128 16.84 -1.29 1.25
C LYS A 128 16.83 0.08 1.90
N GLU A 129 15.76 0.44 2.59
CA GLU A 129 15.57 1.77 3.17
C GLU A 129 14.95 1.67 4.57
N PRO A 130 15.50 0.88 5.52
CA PRO A 130 14.85 0.59 6.80
C PRO A 130 14.62 1.85 7.65
N ALA A 131 15.40 2.91 7.42
CA ALA A 131 15.19 4.22 8.05
C ALA A 131 13.83 4.85 7.71
N ASN A 132 13.19 4.44 6.60
CA ASN A 132 11.88 4.91 6.14
C ASN A 132 10.72 4.09 6.72
N LEU A 133 10.96 3.01 7.48
CA LEU A 133 9.89 2.23 8.11
C LEU A 133 8.98 3.06 9.03
N PRO A 134 9.47 4.00 9.86
CA PRO A 134 8.58 4.85 10.65
C PRO A 134 7.62 5.67 9.79
N ALA A 135 8.07 6.19 8.64
CA ALA A 135 7.22 6.92 7.72
C ALA A 135 6.16 6.02 7.08
N LEU A 136 6.49 4.76 6.81
CA LEU A 136 5.57 3.77 6.24
C LEU A 136 4.53 3.25 7.25
N GLU A 137 4.91 3.06 8.51
CA GLU A 137 4.13 2.27 9.47
C GLU A 137 3.26 3.11 10.39
N VAL A 138 3.71 4.30 10.81
CA VAL A 138 3.07 5.05 11.90
C VAL A 138 1.63 5.45 11.54
N PHE A 139 1.41 5.96 10.34
CA PHE A 139 0.07 6.37 9.90
C PHE A 139 -0.91 5.20 9.77
N PRO A 140 -0.58 4.11 9.03
CA PRO A 140 -1.45 2.94 8.99
C PRO A 140 -1.76 2.34 10.36
N GLU A 141 -0.76 2.21 11.24
CA GLU A 141 -0.95 1.68 12.60
C GLU A 141 -1.87 2.56 13.42
N MET A 142 -1.72 3.88 13.33
CA MET A 142 -2.59 4.84 14.01
C MET A 142 -4.05 4.66 13.56
N VAL A 143 -4.29 4.60 12.25
CA VAL A 143 -5.65 4.47 11.70
C VAL A 143 -6.29 3.16 12.15
N VAL A 144 -5.55 2.04 12.10
CA VAL A 144 -6.04 0.73 12.53
C VAL A 144 -6.28 0.68 14.04
N ALA A 145 -5.40 1.28 14.85
CA ALA A 145 -5.56 1.35 16.30
C ALA A 145 -6.78 2.18 16.73
N GLY A 146 -7.25 3.11 15.88
CA GLY A 146 -8.50 3.84 16.07
C GLY A 146 -9.77 2.97 15.98
N GLY A 147 -9.64 1.71 15.55
CA GLY A 147 -10.75 0.77 15.42
C GLY A 147 -11.61 1.05 14.19
N THR A 148 -12.83 0.51 14.21
CA THR A 148 -13.75 0.54 13.06
C THR A 148 -14.90 1.52 13.21
N SER A 149 -14.96 2.26 14.32
CA SER A 149 -16.05 3.19 14.58
C SER A 149 -16.08 4.31 13.53
N GLY A 150 -17.24 4.50 12.90
CA GLY A 150 -17.45 5.54 11.90
C GLY A 150 -17.07 5.16 10.45
N TYR A 151 -16.75 3.89 10.19
CA TYR A 151 -16.69 3.32 8.84
C TYR A 151 -17.97 2.55 8.54
N ALA A 152 -18.47 2.68 7.32
CA ALA A 152 -19.69 2.01 6.87
C ALA A 152 -19.45 0.55 6.49
N PHE A 153 -18.25 0.24 6.02
CA PHE A 153 -17.87 -1.08 5.52
C PHE A 153 -16.59 -1.55 6.19
N THR A 154 -16.55 -2.80 6.65
CA THR A 154 -15.38 -3.31 7.37
C THR A 154 -14.99 -4.74 6.99
N SER A 155 -15.66 -5.38 6.04
CA SER A 155 -15.35 -6.75 5.59
C SER A 155 -14.62 -6.78 4.24
N LEU A 156 -13.79 -7.81 4.00
CA LEU A 156 -13.19 -8.02 2.67
C LEU A 156 -14.24 -8.21 1.57
N ALA A 157 -15.41 -8.76 1.88
CA ALA A 157 -16.51 -8.88 0.93
C ALA A 157 -17.06 -7.50 0.52
N ASP A 158 -17.15 -6.55 1.46
CA ASP A 158 -17.53 -5.17 1.11
C ASP A 158 -16.45 -4.52 0.25
N PHE A 159 -15.17 -4.75 0.55
CA PHE A 159 -14.07 -4.25 -0.28
C PHE A 159 -14.18 -4.75 -1.71
N GLU A 160 -14.34 -6.06 -1.89
CA GLU A 160 -14.45 -6.69 -3.21
C GLU A 160 -15.65 -6.12 -4.00
N ASN A 161 -16.82 -6.02 -3.37
CA ASN A 161 -18.04 -5.60 -4.04
C ASN A 161 -18.11 -4.08 -4.30
N ARG A 162 -17.31 -3.27 -3.60
CA ARG A 162 -17.40 -1.82 -3.63
C ARG A 162 -16.13 -1.13 -4.09
N TYR A 163 -15.10 -1.87 -4.46
CA TYR A 163 -13.77 -1.34 -4.78
C TYR A 163 -13.81 -0.04 -5.61
N ASP A 164 -14.48 -0.05 -6.76
CA ASP A 164 -14.57 1.10 -7.68
C ASP A 164 -15.48 2.24 -7.20
N GLN A 165 -16.32 1.98 -6.18
CA GLN A 165 -17.36 2.89 -5.68
C GLN A 165 -17.17 3.26 -4.22
N MET A 166 -16.07 2.83 -3.60
CA MET A 166 -15.81 3.03 -2.19
C MET A 166 -15.50 4.50 -1.93
N ASP A 167 -16.09 5.07 -0.89
CA ASP A 167 -15.76 6.45 -0.52
C ASP A 167 -14.31 6.54 -0.01
N PRO A 168 -13.65 7.70 -0.17
CA PRO A 168 -12.23 7.85 0.16
C PRO A 168 -11.89 7.53 1.62
N LYS A 169 -12.80 7.81 2.56
CA LYS A 169 -12.57 7.56 3.99
C LYS A 169 -12.52 6.07 4.25
N ASN A 170 -13.50 5.33 3.75
CA ASN A 170 -13.57 3.89 3.92
C ASN A 170 -12.45 3.17 3.17
N TYR A 171 -12.13 3.62 1.94
CA TYR A 171 -11.01 3.09 1.16
C TYR A 171 -9.66 3.30 1.86
N GLY A 172 -9.42 4.50 2.39
CA GLY A 172 -8.21 4.81 3.16
C GLY A 172 -8.03 3.92 4.39
N TRP A 173 -9.12 3.56 5.08
CA TRP A 173 -9.06 2.60 6.20
C TRP A 173 -8.66 1.19 5.75
N TYR A 174 -9.23 0.68 4.66
CA TYR A 174 -8.80 -0.61 4.11
C TYR A 174 -7.33 -0.59 3.71
N GLN A 175 -6.87 0.48 3.05
CA GLN A 175 -5.47 0.64 2.68
C GLN A 175 -4.56 0.61 3.90
N CYS A 176 -4.90 1.34 4.97
CA CYS A 176 -4.14 1.29 6.22
C CYS A 176 -4.11 -0.12 6.84
N ARG A 177 -5.24 -0.82 6.85
CA ARG A 177 -5.32 -2.19 7.38
C ARG A 177 -4.49 -3.18 6.54
N LEU A 178 -4.48 -3.01 5.21
CA LEU A 178 -3.65 -3.81 4.30
C LEU A 178 -2.16 -3.49 4.42
N HIS A 179 -1.78 -2.24 4.69
CA HIS A 179 -0.40 -1.87 5.03
C HIS A 179 0.09 -2.59 6.30
N VAL A 180 -0.73 -2.59 7.36
CA VAL A 180 -0.44 -3.31 8.60
C VAL A 180 -0.33 -4.82 8.36
N ALA A 181 -1.22 -5.39 7.54
CA ALA A 181 -1.11 -6.79 7.12
C ALA A 181 0.19 -7.08 6.34
N GLY A 182 0.59 -6.19 5.42
CA GLY A 182 1.85 -6.28 4.68
C GLY A 182 3.07 -6.32 5.59
N LYS A 183 3.09 -5.49 6.66
CA LYS A 183 4.10 -5.53 7.72
C LYS A 183 4.14 -6.88 8.42
N HIS A 184 3.00 -7.40 8.88
CA HIS A 184 2.95 -8.69 9.58
C HIS A 184 3.43 -9.85 8.71
N ILE A 185 3.03 -9.85 7.44
CA ILE A 185 3.44 -10.86 6.46
C ILE A 185 4.96 -10.81 6.23
N TYR A 186 5.52 -9.62 6.04
CA TYR A 186 6.97 -9.47 5.91
C TYR A 186 7.70 -9.90 7.19
N ASN A 187 7.25 -9.48 8.37
CA ASN A 187 7.91 -9.86 9.63
C ASN A 187 7.91 -11.38 9.88
N ALA A 188 6.92 -12.10 9.35
CA ALA A 188 6.83 -13.54 9.51
C ALA A 188 7.72 -14.34 8.54
N GLY A 189 7.95 -13.86 7.31
CA GLY A 189 8.64 -14.65 6.29
C GLY A 189 9.63 -13.90 5.39
N GLY A 190 9.84 -12.61 5.63
CA GLY A 190 10.73 -11.72 4.89
C GLY A 190 10.42 -11.67 3.39
N GLU A 191 11.45 -11.34 2.60
CA GLU A 191 11.38 -11.31 1.14
C GLU A 191 10.93 -12.64 0.51
N LYS A 192 11.14 -13.78 1.20
CA LYS A 192 10.77 -15.11 0.68
C LYS A 192 9.27 -15.23 0.49
N THR A 193 8.47 -14.64 1.38
CA THR A 193 7.00 -14.68 1.25
C THR A 193 6.54 -13.96 -0.01
N LEU A 194 7.14 -12.82 -0.35
CA LEU A 194 6.87 -12.12 -1.62
C LEU A 194 7.20 -12.99 -2.83
N VAL A 195 8.36 -13.66 -2.83
CA VAL A 195 8.79 -14.52 -3.94
C VAL A 195 7.85 -15.70 -4.15
N VAL A 196 7.43 -16.34 -3.07
CA VAL A 196 6.54 -17.51 -3.14
C VAL A 196 5.11 -17.08 -3.52
N LEU A 197 4.61 -15.96 -2.99
CA LEU A 197 3.33 -15.38 -3.40
C LEU A 197 3.32 -15.05 -4.89
N TRP A 198 4.37 -14.37 -5.39
CA TRP A 198 4.54 -14.05 -6.80
C TRP A 198 4.44 -15.30 -7.69
N LYS A 199 5.22 -16.34 -7.38
CA LYS A 199 5.22 -17.59 -8.16
C LYS A 199 3.85 -18.25 -8.15
N GLY A 200 3.24 -18.34 -6.96
CA GLY A 200 1.95 -18.96 -6.79
C GLY A 200 0.83 -18.26 -7.56
N LEU A 201 0.74 -16.93 -7.49
CA LEU A 201 -0.25 -16.13 -8.24
C LEU A 201 0.03 -16.11 -9.75
N LYS A 202 1.29 -16.30 -10.16
CA LYS A 202 1.65 -16.41 -11.58
C LYS A 202 1.25 -17.76 -12.17
N GLU A 203 1.37 -18.84 -11.41
CA GLU A 203 1.02 -20.21 -11.85
C GLU A 203 -0.50 -20.48 -11.82
N ARG A 204 -1.24 -19.83 -10.92
CA ARG A 204 -2.69 -20.04 -10.74
C ARG A 204 -3.48 -19.04 -11.57
N LYS A 205 -4.00 -19.48 -12.72
CA LYS A 205 -4.78 -18.63 -13.64
C LYS A 205 -6.28 -18.62 -13.39
N GLU A 206 -6.79 -19.68 -12.79
CA GLU A 206 -8.21 -19.78 -12.44
C GLU A 206 -8.48 -19.06 -11.11
N ILE A 207 -9.64 -18.43 -11.02
CA ILE A 207 -10.11 -17.79 -9.78
C ILE A 207 -10.58 -18.88 -8.82
N MET A 208 -9.95 -18.94 -7.65
CA MET A 208 -10.27 -19.87 -6.58
C MET A 208 -11.47 -19.39 -5.75
N THR A 209 -12.23 -20.34 -5.18
CA THR A 209 -13.15 -20.05 -4.06
C THR A 209 -12.36 -19.60 -2.83
N ASP A 210 -13.01 -19.02 -1.83
CA ASP A 210 -12.33 -18.58 -0.60
C ASP A 210 -11.67 -19.77 0.13
N GLU A 211 -12.32 -20.94 0.19
CA GLU A 211 -11.75 -22.13 0.83
C GLU A 211 -10.50 -22.63 0.10
N GLN A 212 -10.53 -22.61 -1.23
CA GLN A 212 -9.41 -22.97 -2.08
C GLN A 212 -8.26 -21.97 -1.92
N LEU A 213 -8.58 -20.67 -1.91
CA LEU A 213 -7.62 -19.59 -1.74
C LEU A 213 -6.93 -19.66 -0.38
N ILE A 214 -7.69 -19.80 0.71
CA ILE A 214 -7.15 -19.97 2.07
C ILE A 214 -6.24 -21.20 2.11
N THR A 215 -6.67 -22.34 1.56
CA THR A 215 -5.87 -23.57 1.55
C THR A 215 -4.56 -23.37 0.78
N PHE A 216 -4.63 -22.72 -0.38
CA PHE A 216 -3.46 -22.39 -1.19
C PHE A 216 -2.50 -21.48 -0.44
N LEU A 217 -2.97 -20.37 0.13
CA LEU A 217 -2.14 -19.42 0.87
C LEU A 217 -1.45 -20.08 2.06
N LYS A 218 -2.18 -20.82 2.90
CA LYS A 218 -1.62 -21.52 4.07
C LYS A 218 -0.57 -22.55 3.69
N LYS A 219 -0.84 -23.38 2.67
CA LYS A 219 0.03 -24.53 2.32
C LYS A 219 1.18 -24.17 1.40
N LYS A 220 1.03 -23.14 0.56
CA LYS A 220 1.95 -22.83 -0.53
C LYS A 220 2.61 -21.48 -0.43
N VAL A 221 2.10 -20.54 0.37
CA VAL A 221 2.65 -19.19 0.48
C VAL A 221 3.13 -18.89 1.90
N SER A 222 2.20 -18.63 2.81
CA SER A 222 2.44 -18.33 4.22
C SER A 222 1.11 -18.32 4.95
N GLU A 223 1.12 -18.81 6.19
CA GLU A 223 -0.04 -18.72 7.08
C GLU A 223 -0.49 -17.26 7.27
N GLU A 224 0.45 -16.31 7.32
CA GLU A 224 0.09 -14.92 7.63
C GLU A 224 -0.59 -14.20 6.48
N VAL A 225 -0.36 -14.65 5.24
CA VAL A 225 -1.13 -14.17 4.09
C VAL A 225 -2.55 -14.71 4.16
N ALA A 226 -2.74 -15.95 4.62
CA ALA A 226 -4.07 -16.53 4.77
C ALA A 226 -4.86 -15.91 5.93
N LYS A 227 -4.19 -15.48 7.00
CA LYS A 227 -4.82 -14.76 8.12
C LYS A 227 -5.50 -13.47 7.70
N VAL A 228 -5.07 -12.85 6.60
CA VAL A 228 -5.78 -11.68 6.05
C VAL A 228 -7.23 -12.03 5.71
N ILE A 229 -7.51 -13.26 5.26
CA ILE A 229 -8.87 -13.71 4.98
C ILE A 229 -9.56 -14.22 6.23
N THR A 230 -8.87 -15.02 7.05
CA THR A 230 -9.52 -15.72 8.18
C THR A 230 -9.74 -14.81 9.40
N ASP A 231 -8.94 -13.76 9.54
CA ASP A 231 -8.84 -12.93 10.75
C ASP A 231 -9.03 -11.43 10.41
N TRP A 232 -9.82 -11.11 9.38
CA TRP A 232 -10.14 -9.73 8.98
C TRP A 232 -11.06 -9.03 10.00
#